data_AF-A0A8F5GVH6-F1
#
_entry.id   AF-A0A8F5GVH6-F1
#
_cell.length_a   1.000
_cell.length_b   1.000
_cell.length_c   1.000
_cell.angle_alpha   90.00
_cell.angle_beta   90.00
_cell.angle_gamma   90.00
#
_symmetry.space_group_name_H-M   'P 1'
#
loop_
_entity.id
_entity.type
_entity.pdbx_description
1 polymer ?
#
loop_
_entity_poly.entity_id
_entity_poly.type
_entity_poly.pdbx_seq_one_letter_code
_entity_poly.pdbx_strand_id
1 'polypeptide(L)'
;MKALAEKFKTEEYKQAIVEGRWYTYLLASTTNDLSKRVGDWISDGWNAGYVLHVWGFHEGKLSVDKIIVNIEKIKKMLENAKNILMS
;
A
#
# COMPACT_ATOMS: atom_id res chain seq x y z
N MET A 1 0.56 -0.27 4.78
CA MET A 1 -0.80 0.30 4.71
C MET A 1 -1.60 0.12 5.98
N LYS A 2 -2.03 -1.08 6.39
CA LYS A 2 -2.89 -1.28 7.57
C LYS A 2 -2.39 -0.56 8.84
N ALA A 3 -1.11 -0.71 9.18
CA ALA A 3 -0.51 -0.02 10.33
C ALA A 3 -0.50 1.51 10.21
N LEU A 4 -0.32 2.06 9.00
CA LEU A 4 -0.43 3.50 8.78
C LEU A 4 -1.89 3.96 8.91
N ALA A 5 -2.83 3.18 8.38
CA ALA A 5 -4.27 3.43 8.51
C ALA A 5 -4.71 3.52 9.97
N GLU A 6 -4.18 2.62 10.80
CA GLU A 6 -4.35 2.61 12.25
C GLU A 6 -3.71 3.84 12.91
N LYS A 7 -2.42 4.12 12.64
CA LYS A 7 -1.70 5.28 13.20
C LYS A 7 -2.41 6.60 12.91
N PHE A 8 -2.93 6.75 11.69
CA PHE A 8 -3.63 7.95 11.24
C PHE A 8 -5.15 7.93 11.46
N LYS A 9 -5.67 6.86 12.11
CA LYS A 9 -7.09 6.65 12.44
C LYS A 9 -8.05 6.92 11.27
N THR A 10 -7.69 6.43 10.08
CA THR A 10 -8.49 6.58 8.86
C THR A 10 -9.89 5.95 9.00
N GLU A 11 -10.88 6.46 8.26
CA GLU A 11 -12.24 5.89 8.30
C GLU A 11 -12.26 4.44 7.79
N GLU A 12 -11.42 4.10 6.81
CA GLU A 12 -11.28 2.72 6.32
C GLU A 12 -10.74 1.78 7.37
N TYR A 13 -9.86 2.25 8.27
CA TYR A 13 -9.42 1.43 9.40
C TYR A 13 -10.60 1.10 10.32
N LYS A 14 -11.44 2.09 10.64
CA LYS A 14 -12.64 1.85 11.45
C LYS A 14 -13.59 0.88 10.75
N GLN A 15 -13.80 1.05 9.45
CA GLN A 15 -14.62 0.15 8.64
C GLN A 15 -14.06 -1.28 8.63
N ALA A 16 -12.74 -1.45 8.45
CA ALA A 16 -12.10 -2.76 8.48
C ALA A 16 -12.24 -3.47 9.84
N ILE A 17 -12.26 -2.73 10.95
CA ILE A 17 -12.52 -3.27 12.28
C ILE A 17 -13.98 -3.73 12.41
N VAL A 18 -14.95 -2.92 11.96
CA VAL A 18 -16.37 -3.28 11.97
C VAL A 18 -16.64 -4.52 11.11
N GLU A 19 -16.00 -4.61 9.94
CA GLU A 19 -16.15 -5.72 9.01
C GLU A 19 -15.33 -6.96 9.40
N GLY A 20 -14.45 -6.85 10.41
CA GLY A 20 -13.57 -7.92 10.87
C GLY A 20 -12.48 -8.34 9.86
N ARG A 21 -12.34 -7.63 8.74
CA ARG A 21 -11.35 -7.91 7.69
C ARG A 21 -11.05 -6.68 6.86
N TRP A 22 -9.94 -6.74 6.12
CA TRP A 22 -9.62 -5.78 5.09
C TRP A 22 -10.04 -6.29 3.72
N TYR A 23 -10.80 -5.48 3.00
CA TYR A 23 -11.03 -5.66 1.56
C TYR A 23 -10.03 -4.86 0.75
N THR A 24 -9.77 -5.29 -0.48
CA THR A 24 -8.84 -4.60 -1.38
C THR A 24 -9.28 -3.16 -1.67
N TYR A 25 -10.60 -2.91 -1.74
CA TYR A 25 -11.12 -1.54 -1.93
C TYR A 25 -10.82 -0.64 -0.72
N LEU A 26 -10.84 -1.17 0.50
CA LEU A 26 -10.45 -0.42 1.70
C LEU A 26 -8.97 -0.04 1.64
N LEU A 27 -8.11 -0.97 1.25
CA LEU A 27 -6.68 -0.68 1.10
C LEU A 27 -6.41 0.35 -0.01
N ALA A 28 -7.16 0.29 -1.11
CA ALA A 28 -7.06 1.30 -2.18
C ALA A 28 -7.56 2.67 -1.72
N SER A 29 -8.69 2.74 -1.01
CA SER A 29 -9.23 3.99 -0.46
C SER A 29 -8.26 4.62 0.56
N THR A 30 -7.79 3.83 1.54
CA THR A 30 -6.76 4.26 2.49
C THR A 30 -5.51 4.78 1.79
N THR A 31 -5.09 4.15 0.69
CA THR A 31 -3.92 4.59 -0.08
C THR A 31 -4.15 5.98 -0.65
N ASN A 32 -5.28 6.23 -1.31
CA ASN A 32 -5.60 7.53 -1.88
C ASN A 32 -5.65 8.64 -0.81
N ASP A 33 -6.25 8.34 0.34
CA ASP A 33 -6.38 9.30 1.42
C ASP A 33 -5.06 9.58 2.14
N LEU A 34 -4.25 8.55 2.36
CA LEU A 34 -2.92 8.73 2.95
C LEU A 34 -1.92 9.36 1.97
N SER A 35 -2.01 9.14 0.66
CA SER A 35 -1.17 9.84 -0.32
C SER A 35 -1.32 11.35 -0.21
N LYS A 36 -2.56 11.84 -0.08
CA LYS A 36 -2.85 13.29 0.08
C LYS A 36 -2.31 13.87 1.39
N ARG A 37 -2.23 13.04 2.44
CA ARG A 37 -1.85 13.48 3.81
C ARG A 37 -0.36 13.35 4.10
N VAL A 38 0.28 12.33 3.53
CA VAL A 38 1.61 11.85 3.93
C VAL A 38 2.60 11.86 2.75
N GLY A 39 2.09 11.84 1.52
CA GLY A 39 2.86 11.98 0.29
C GLY A 39 2.68 10.82 -0.68
N ASP A 40 2.95 11.10 -1.95
CA ASP A 40 2.69 10.21 -3.10
C ASP A 40 3.42 8.87 -3.04
N TRP A 41 4.47 8.77 -2.22
CA TRP A 41 5.19 7.52 -1.97
C TRP A 41 4.28 6.39 -1.44
N ILE A 42 3.14 6.73 -0.82
CA ILE A 42 2.10 5.78 -0.42
C ILE A 42 1.49 5.10 -1.65
N SER A 43 0.98 5.89 -2.60
CA SER A 43 0.38 5.40 -3.85
C SER A 43 1.42 4.73 -4.74
N ASP A 44 2.65 5.25 -4.80
CA ASP A 44 3.72 4.64 -5.58
C ASP A 44 3.98 3.19 -5.14
N GLY A 45 4.12 2.95 -3.84
CA GLY A 45 4.38 1.62 -3.30
C GLY A 45 3.16 0.70 -3.36
N TRP A 46 1.97 1.20 -3.02
CA TRP A 46 0.75 0.37 -3.06
C TRP A 46 0.39 -0.04 -4.49
N ASN A 47 0.43 0.89 -5.46
CA ASN A 47 0.15 0.59 -6.85
C ASN A 47 1.18 -0.37 -7.45
N ALA A 48 2.46 -0.22 -7.10
CA ALA A 48 3.49 -1.18 -7.47
C ALA A 48 3.23 -2.58 -6.89
N GLY A 49 2.80 -2.67 -5.63
CA GLY A 49 2.36 -3.92 -5.01
C GLY A 49 1.17 -4.55 -5.72
N TYR A 50 0.17 -3.74 -6.10
CA TYR A 50 -1.01 -4.21 -6.83
C TYR A 50 -0.64 -4.71 -8.24
N VAL A 51 0.27 -4.02 -8.94
CA VAL A 51 0.82 -4.45 -10.24
C VAL A 51 1.51 -5.80 -10.10
N LEU A 52 2.37 -6.00 -9.09
CA LEU A 52 3.02 -7.29 -8.85
C LEU A 52 2.01 -8.39 -8.49
N HIS A 53 0.98 -8.06 -7.72
CA HIS A 53 -0.08 -9.01 -7.36
C HIS A 53 -0.87 -9.50 -8.57
N VAL A 54 -1.33 -8.59 -9.44
CA VAL A 54 -2.11 -8.96 -10.63
C VAL A 54 -1.18 -9.48 -11.72
N TRP A 55 -0.32 -8.63 -12.27
CA TRP A 55 0.46 -8.95 -13.47
C TRP A 55 1.64 -9.88 -13.20
N GLY A 56 2.16 -9.91 -11.97
CA GLY A 56 3.22 -10.83 -11.56
C GLY A 56 2.66 -12.17 -11.10
N PHE A 57 1.89 -12.19 -10.01
CA PHE A 57 1.44 -13.42 -9.36
C PHE A 57 0.27 -14.10 -10.07
N HIS A 58 -0.81 -13.37 -10.39
CA HIS A 58 -1.96 -13.98 -11.04
C HIS A 58 -1.73 -14.26 -12.52
N GLU A 59 -1.12 -13.32 -13.25
CA GLU A 59 -1.00 -13.41 -14.71
C GLU A 59 0.36 -13.92 -15.22
N GLY A 60 1.41 -13.85 -14.40
CA GLY A 60 2.76 -14.30 -14.80
C GLY A 60 3.35 -13.56 -16.00
N LYS A 61 2.98 -12.28 -16.21
CA LYS A 61 3.34 -11.50 -17.41
C LYS A 61 4.50 -10.53 -17.23
N LEU A 62 5.02 -10.38 -16.02
CA LEU A 62 6.12 -9.46 -15.74
C LEU A 62 7.47 -10.16 -15.87
N SER A 63 8.37 -9.55 -16.64
CA SER A 63 9.79 -9.91 -16.67
C SER A 63 10.49 -9.46 -15.38
N VAL A 64 11.67 -10.05 -15.11
CA VAL A 64 12.45 -9.76 -13.89
C VAL A 64 12.79 -8.27 -13.76
N ASP A 65 13.15 -7.59 -14.86
CA ASP A 65 13.44 -6.15 -14.83
C ASP A 65 12.21 -5.32 -14.40
N LYS A 66 11.00 -5.69 -14.87
CA LYS A 66 9.75 -5.03 -14.48
C LYS A 66 9.37 -5.34 -13.04
N ILE A 67 9.68 -6.54 -12.56
CA ILE A 67 9.50 -6.91 -11.15
C ILE A 67 10.37 -6.03 -10.26
N ILE A 68 11.67 -5.88 -10.58
CA ILE A 68 12.63 -5.10 -9.80
C ILE A 68 12.18 -3.64 -9.66
N VAL A 69 11.72 -3.00 -10.74
CA VAL A 69 11.23 -1.60 -10.70
C VAL A 69 10.08 -1.42 -9.69
N ASN A 70 9.16 -2.37 -9.61
CA ASN A 70 8.04 -2.30 -8.66
C ASN A 70 8.48 -2.62 -7.21
N ILE A 71 9.42 -3.55 -7.03
CA ILE A 71 9.98 -3.86 -5.71
C ILE A 71 10.66 -2.63 -5.10
N GLU A 72 11.42 -1.85 -5.87
CA GLU A 72 12.09 -0.65 -5.35
C GLU A 72 11.09 0.41 -4.84
N LYS A 73 9.95 0.58 -5.52
CA LYS A 73 8.86 1.45 -5.04
C LYS A 73 8.28 0.96 -3.71
N ILE A 74 8.07 -0.35 -3.58
CA ILE A 74 7.57 -0.97 -2.35
C ILE A 74 8.57 -0.82 -1.20
N LYS A 75 9.87 -1.00 -1.46
CA LYS A 75 10.94 -0.79 -0.46
C LYS A 75 10.96 0.64 0.07
N LYS A 76 10.90 1.64 -0.83
CA LYS A 76 10.83 3.06 -0.44
C LYS A 76 9.59 3.35 0.42
N MET A 77 8.43 2.79 0.04
CA MET A 77 7.21 2.93 0.85
C MET A 77 7.37 2.31 2.24
N LEU A 78 7.99 1.14 2.35
CA LEU A 78 8.26 0.46 3.63
C LEU A 78 9.20 1.27 4.52
N GLU A 79 10.27 1.83 3.96
CA GLU A 79 11.22 2.65 4.71
C GLU A 79 10.56 3.92 5.27
N ASN A 80 9.83 4.66 4.44
CA ASN A 80 9.09 5.84 4.87
C ASN A 80 8.01 5.48 5.92
N ALA A 81 7.30 4.38 5.72
CA ALA A 81 6.30 3.91 6.68
C ALA A 81 6.93 3.58 8.04
N LYS A 82 8.11 2.92 8.06
CA LYS A 82 8.84 2.62 9.29
C LYS A 82 9.22 3.90 10.03
N ASN A 83 9.77 4.89 9.33
CA ASN A 83 10.17 6.17 9.94
C ASN A 83 8.97 6.87 10.60
N ILE A 84 7.80 6.86 9.95
CA ILE A 84 6.58 7.42 10.51
C ILE A 84 6.05 6.58 11.67
N LEU A 85 6.09 5.25 11.61
CA LEU A 85 5.55 4.40 12.67
C LEU A 85 6.40 4.44 13.95
N MET A 86 7.72 4.61 13.81
CA MET A 86 8.67 4.67 14.93
C MET A 86 8.84 6.06 15.57
N SER A 87 8.30 7.11 14.96
CA SER A 87 8.21 8.46 15.56
C SER A 87 7.04 8.59 16.53
#